data_AF-A0A7S1DCX9-F1
#
_entry.id   AF-A0A7S1DCX9-F1
#
_cell.length_a   1.000
_cell.length_b   1.000
_cell.length_c   1.000
_cell.angle_alpha   90.00
_cell.angle_beta   90.00
_cell.angle_gamma   90.00
#
_symmetry.space_group_name_H-M   'P 1'
#
loop_
_entity.id
_entity.type
_entity.pdbx_description
1 polymer ?
#
loop_
_entity_poly.entity_id
_entity_poly.type
_entity_poly.pdbx_seq_one_letter_code
_entity_poly.pdbx_strand_id
1 'polypeptide(L)'
;NNNNNNNSNNSRATCRIRVGSDWHTWEEGKVLVFDDSYEHEVFNDSKDSVRVVLLLRYWHPNLAKHRQRQQLQDEALQLAMQAKEDDTLRRYNPPIPSSLS
;
A
#
# COMPACT_ATOMS: atom_id res chain seq x y z
N ASN A 1 -41.37 -13.63 -25.66
CA ASN A 1 -42.17 -13.04 -24.56
C ASN A 1 -41.26 -12.94 -23.35
N ASN A 2 -41.33 -11.81 -22.66
CA ASN A 2 -40.34 -11.25 -21.75
C ASN A 2 -39.92 -12.15 -20.58
N ASN A 3 -38.69 -11.95 -20.09
CA ASN A 3 -38.51 -11.52 -18.70
C ASN A 3 -37.16 -10.83 -18.50
N ASN A 4 -37.27 -9.50 -18.39
CA ASN A 4 -36.28 -8.56 -17.88
C ASN A 4 -35.84 -8.98 -16.47
N ASN A 5 -34.54 -9.12 -16.25
CA ASN A 5 -33.96 -8.88 -14.93
C ASN A 5 -32.90 -7.79 -15.06
N ASN A 6 -33.41 -6.57 -14.80
CA ASN A 6 -32.63 -5.37 -14.54
C ASN A 6 -31.56 -5.65 -13.48
N ASN A 7 -30.29 -5.59 -13.88
CA ASN A 7 -29.19 -5.41 -12.94
C ASN A 7 -28.52 -4.06 -13.21
N SER A 8 -29.32 -3.00 -13.11
CA SER A 8 -28.85 -1.63 -12.98
C SER A 8 -28.40 -1.39 -11.53
N ASN A 9 -27.24 -1.93 -11.15
CA ASN A 9 -26.66 -1.69 -9.83
C ASN A 9 -25.28 -1.05 -9.97
N ASN A 10 -25.32 0.26 -10.23
CA ASN A 10 -24.36 1.27 -9.79
C ASN A 10 -22.89 1.01 -10.17
N SER A 11 -22.50 1.45 -11.36
CA SER A 11 -21.10 1.62 -11.76
C SER A 11 -20.45 2.75 -10.96
N ARG A 12 -20.31 2.59 -9.65
CA ARG A 12 -19.37 3.42 -8.88
C ARG A 12 -18.00 3.09 -9.43
N ALA A 13 -17.34 4.08 -10.00
CA ALA A 13 -15.94 3.94 -10.38
C ALA A 13 -15.17 3.31 -9.22
N THR A 14 -14.56 2.15 -9.46
CA THR A 14 -13.86 1.39 -8.43
C THR A 14 -12.38 1.63 -8.55
N CYS A 15 -11.76 2.19 -7.51
CA CYS A 15 -10.31 2.10 -7.36
C CYS A 15 -9.95 0.69 -6.90
N ARG A 16 -9.10 0.00 -7.67
CA ARG A 16 -8.69 -1.38 -7.39
C ARG A 16 -7.20 -1.60 -7.63
N ILE A 17 -6.65 -2.60 -6.97
CA ILE A 17 -5.27 -3.07 -7.12
C ILE A 17 -5.30 -4.57 -7.39
N ARG A 18 -4.51 -5.02 -8.37
CA ARG A 18 -4.16 -6.43 -8.55
C ARG A 18 -2.82 -6.68 -7.90
N VAL A 19 -2.69 -7.78 -7.16
CA VAL A 19 -1.41 -8.28 -6.64
C VAL A 19 -1.32 -9.75 -7.00
N GLY A 20 -0.33 -10.12 -7.82
CA GLY A 20 -0.31 -11.43 -8.46
C GLY A 20 -1.55 -11.64 -9.32
N SER A 21 -2.34 -12.67 -9.01
CA SER A 21 -3.60 -12.99 -9.69
C SER A 21 -4.83 -12.27 -9.12
N ASP A 22 -4.72 -11.68 -7.94
CA ASP A 22 -5.89 -11.36 -7.12
C ASP A 22 -6.21 -9.87 -7.14
N TRP A 23 -7.49 -9.55 -7.35
CA TRP A 23 -8.00 -8.18 -7.35
C TRP A 23 -8.56 -7.80 -5.98
N HIS A 24 -8.15 -6.63 -5.49
CA HIS A 24 -8.62 -6.04 -4.25
C HIS A 24 -9.08 -4.60 -4.45
N THR A 25 -9.97 -4.13 -3.58
CA THR A 25 -10.47 -2.75 -3.55
C THR A 25 -10.14 -2.09 -2.23
N TRP A 26 -9.88 -0.77 -2.25
CA TRP A 26 -9.74 0.01 -1.03
C TRP A 26 -11.11 0.35 -0.44
N GLU A 27 -11.17 0.35 0.89
CA GLU A 27 -12.32 0.82 1.66
C GLU A 27 -11.84 1.85 2.68
N GLU A 28 -12.60 2.94 2.85
CA GLU A 28 -12.25 3.99 3.80
C GLU A 28 -12.23 3.44 5.24
N GLY A 29 -11.21 3.84 6.00
CA GLY A 29 -11.00 3.37 7.37
C GLY A 29 -10.50 1.93 7.50
N LYS A 30 -10.31 1.20 6.39
CA LYS A 30 -9.74 -0.16 6.39
C LYS A 30 -8.32 -0.19 5.85
N VAL A 31 -7.57 -1.19 6.28
CA VAL A 31 -6.19 -1.42 5.85
C VAL A 31 -6.15 -2.59 4.86
N LEU A 32 -5.49 -2.37 3.72
CA LEU A 32 -5.09 -3.40 2.79
C LEU A 32 -3.58 -3.65 2.98
N VAL A 33 -3.21 -4.88 3.33
CA VAL A 33 -1.80 -5.31 3.44
C VAL A 33 -1.49 -6.22 2.26
N PHE A 34 -0.40 -5.91 1.55
CA PHE A 34 0.10 -6.73 0.45
C PHE A 34 1.63 -6.63 0.38
N ASP A 35 2.24 -7.61 -0.27
CA ASP A 35 3.67 -7.65 -0.57
C ASP A 35 3.90 -7.04 -1.96
N ASP A 36 4.62 -5.90 -2.01
CA ASP A 36 4.86 -5.16 -3.25
C ASP A 36 5.96 -5.76 -4.12
N SER A 37 6.59 -6.87 -3.69
CA SER A 37 7.50 -7.65 -4.52
C SER A 37 6.79 -8.49 -5.59
N TYR A 38 5.51 -8.78 -5.39
CA TYR A 38 4.68 -9.41 -6.43
C TYR A 38 4.30 -8.40 -7.51
N GLU A 39 4.10 -8.88 -8.75
CA GLU A 39 3.57 -8.06 -9.83
C GLU A 39 2.24 -7.44 -9.39
N HIS A 40 2.13 -6.12 -9.48
CA HIS A 40 0.95 -5.41 -9.06
C HIS A 40 0.59 -4.28 -10.01
N GLU A 41 -0.71 -4.02 -10.13
CA GLU A 41 -1.27 -3.07 -11.07
C GLU A 41 -2.43 -2.31 -10.41
N VAL A 42 -2.51 -1.01 -10.63
CA VAL A 42 -3.53 -0.15 -10.02
C VAL A 42 -4.40 0.47 -11.09
N PHE A 43 -5.72 0.37 -10.91
CA PHE A 43 -6.72 1.04 -11.75
C PHE A 43 -7.52 2.05 -10.93
N ASN A 44 -7.68 3.24 -11.50
CA ASN A 44 -8.58 4.27 -11.00
C ASN A 44 -9.52 4.70 -12.14
N ASP A 45 -10.72 4.12 -12.17
CA ASP A 45 -11.72 4.40 -13.21
C ASP A 45 -12.59 5.63 -12.86
N SER A 46 -12.22 6.40 -11.83
CA SER A 46 -12.96 7.59 -11.39
C SER A 46 -12.67 8.78 -12.30
N LYS A 47 -13.73 9.35 -12.89
CA LYS A 47 -13.63 10.52 -13.77
C LYS A 47 -13.50 11.84 -13.01
N ASP A 48 -14.31 12.01 -11.96
CA ASP A 48 -14.44 13.29 -11.26
C ASP A 48 -14.13 13.19 -9.75
N SER A 49 -13.49 12.09 -9.31
CA SER A 49 -13.15 11.89 -7.90
C SER A 49 -11.70 11.49 -7.69
N VAL A 50 -11.10 12.06 -6.65
CA VAL A 50 -9.73 11.78 -6.22
C VAL A 50 -9.76 10.70 -5.14
N ARG A 51 -8.90 9.68 -5.29
CA ARG A 51 -8.67 8.67 -4.24
C ARG A 51 -7.32 8.89 -3.59
N VAL A 52 -7.34 9.24 -2.31
CA VAL A 52 -6.14 9.36 -1.48
C VAL A 52 -5.95 8.07 -0.68
N VAL A 53 -4.72 7.55 -0.64
CA VAL A 53 -4.33 6.46 0.27
C VAL A 53 -3.08 6.86 1.03
N LEU A 54 -3.02 6.44 2.29
CA LEU A 54 -1.78 6.44 3.05
C LEU A 54 -1.02 5.14 2.76
N LEU A 55 0.14 5.25 2.12
CA LEU A 55 1.00 4.10 1.87
C LEU A 55 2.02 3.98 3.00
N LEU A 56 2.02 2.85 3.70
CA LEU A 56 3.00 2.51 4.74
C LEU A 56 3.81 1.29 4.28
N ARG A 57 5.14 1.39 4.35
CA ARG A 57 6.06 0.27 4.13
C ARG A 57 6.67 -0.12 5.47
N TYR A 58 6.71 -1.41 5.77
CA TYR A 58 7.37 -1.92 6.97
C TYR A 58 8.14 -3.19 6.64
N TRP A 59 9.14 -3.50 7.47
CA TRP A 59 9.98 -4.67 7.29
C TRP A 59 9.16 -5.96 7.35
N HIS A 60 9.41 -6.86 6.39
CA HIS A 60 8.82 -8.19 6.40
C HIS A 60 9.06 -8.87 7.77
N PRO A 61 8.04 -9.50 8.38
CA PRO A 61 8.10 -9.98 9.76
C PRO A 61 9.17 -11.03 10.02
N ASN A 62 9.74 -11.65 8.98
CA ASN A 62 10.80 -12.66 9.11
C ASN A 62 12.24 -12.10 9.00
N LEU A 63 12.45 -10.79 8.82
CA LEU A 63 13.78 -10.23 8.51
C LEU A 63 14.76 -10.08 9.70
N ALA A 64 14.33 -10.12 10.97
CA ALA A 64 15.25 -9.85 12.10
C ALA A 64 14.85 -10.52 13.43
N LYS A 65 15.86 -10.86 14.24
CA LYS A 65 15.71 -11.21 15.67
C LYS A 65 15.14 -10.01 16.44
N HIS A 66 14.16 -10.24 17.31
CA HIS A 66 13.27 -9.24 17.92
C HIS A 66 13.96 -7.94 18.42
N ARG A 67 15.15 -8.02 19.02
CA ARG A 67 15.88 -6.85 19.55
C ARG A 67 16.45 -5.93 18.47
N GLN A 68 16.98 -6.51 17.39
CA GLN A 68 17.57 -5.75 16.29
C GLN A 68 16.49 -5.02 15.47
N ARG A 69 15.26 -5.57 15.44
CA ARG A 69 14.11 -4.97 14.79
C ARG A 69 13.75 -3.60 15.36
N GLN A 70 13.62 -3.49 16.69
CA GLN A 70 13.13 -2.26 17.31
C GLN A 70 14.10 -1.10 17.08
N GLN A 71 15.40 -1.35 17.27
CA GLN A 71 16.43 -0.34 17.05
C GLN A 71 16.48 0.15 15.59
N LEU A 72 16.40 -0.77 14.62
CA LEU A 72 16.38 -0.41 13.19
C LEU A 72 15.10 0.33 12.81
N GLN A 73 13.96 0.03 13.45
CA GLN A 73 12.69 0.74 13.22
C GLN A 73 12.73 2.15 13.79
N ASP A 74 13.26 2.33 15.00
CA ASP A 74 13.36 3.64 15.65
C ASP A 74 14.30 4.58 14.87
N GLU A 75 15.45 4.06 14.42
CA GLU A 75 16.40 4.80 13.58
C GLU A 75 15.79 5.15 12.21
N ALA A 76 15.13 4.18 11.56
CA ALA A 76 14.46 4.40 10.29
C ALA A 76 13.36 5.47 10.38
N LEU A 77 12.58 5.47 11.47
CA LEU A 77 11.53 6.44 11.70
C LEU A 77 12.11 7.85 11.89
N GLN A 78 13.18 8.01 12.68
CA GLN A 78 13.84 9.31 12.85
C GLN A 78 14.36 9.86 11.52
N LEU A 79 15.03 9.02 10.73
CA LEU A 79 15.51 9.42 9.40
C LEU A 79 14.36 9.84 8.48
N ALA A 80 13.26 9.09 8.48
CA ALA A 80 12.08 9.42 7.68
C ALA A 80 11.40 10.73 8.13
N MET A 81 11.40 11.02 9.43
CA MET A 81 10.86 12.28 9.97
C MET A 81 11.74 13.48 9.58
N GLN A 82 13.06 13.35 9.70
CA GLN A 82 14.01 14.39 9.29
C GLN A 82 13.92 14.68 7.79
N ALA A 83 13.87 13.63 6.97
CA ALA A 83 13.74 13.77 5.52
C ALA A 83 12.31 14.13 5.03
N LYS A 84 11.35 14.25 5.95
CA LYS A 84 10.05 14.89 5.66
C LYS A 84 10.08 16.38 5.97
N GLU A 85 10.94 16.84 6.88
CA GLU A 85 11.12 18.28 7.16
C GLU A 85 11.74 19.02 5.97
N ASP A 86 12.51 18.33 5.12
CA ASP A 86 13.13 18.89 3.92
C ASP A 86 12.32 18.69 2.61
N ASP A 87 11.19 17.96 2.66
CA ASP A 87 10.34 17.55 1.53
C ASP A 87 11.10 16.86 0.36
N THR A 88 12.31 16.36 0.59
CA THR A 88 13.15 15.79 -0.47
C THR A 88 12.82 14.33 -0.79
N LEU A 89 12.19 13.60 0.15
CA LEU A 89 11.81 12.19 -0.05
C LEU A 89 10.34 12.02 -0.43
N ARG A 90 10.09 11.79 -1.72
CA ARG A 90 8.78 11.29 -2.20
C ARG A 90 8.53 9.81 -1.86
N ARG A 91 9.57 9.01 -1.60
CA ARG A 91 9.49 7.59 -1.24
C ARG A 91 10.63 7.23 -0.27
N TYR A 92 10.31 7.04 1.02
CA TYR A 92 11.26 6.51 1.99
C TYR A 92 11.42 5.00 1.78
N ASN A 93 12.66 4.54 1.58
CA ASN A 93 13.00 3.12 1.55
C ASN A 93 13.82 2.80 2.80
N PRO A 94 13.37 1.89 3.68
CA PRO A 94 14.09 1.65 4.93
C PRO A 94 15.43 0.92 4.66
N PRO A 95 16.49 1.19 5.44
CA PRO A 95 17.83 0.66 5.20
C PRO A 95 17.93 -0.85 5.52
N ILE A 96 18.43 -1.67 4.57
CA ILE A 96 18.52 -3.13 4.75
C ILE A 96 19.38 -3.47 5.98
N PRO A 97 18.91 -4.36 6.89
CA PRO A 97 19.70 -4.80 8.03
C PRO A 97 21.03 -5.40 7.59
N SER A 98 22.13 -5.00 8.23
CA SER A 98 23.50 -5.47 7.93
C SER A 98 23.71 -6.98 8.07
N SER A 99 22.81 -7.69 8.76
CA SER A 99 22.82 -9.16 8.83
C SER A 99 22.39 -9.86 7.55
N LEU A 100 21.97 -9.12 6.52
CA LEU A 100 21.44 -9.61 5.25
C LEU A 100 22.23 -9.10 4.03
N SER A 101 23.38 -8.45 4.24
CA SER A 101 24.29 -7.98 3.17
C SER A 101 25.43 -8.95 2.91
#